data_AF-A0A2V8JMI9-F1
#
_entry.id   AF-A0A2V8JMI9-F1
#
_cell.length_a   1.000
_cell.length_b   1.000
_cell.length_c   1.000
_cell.angle_alpha   90.00
_cell.angle_beta   90.00
_cell.angle_gamma   90.00
#
_symmetry.space_group_name_H-M   'P 1'
#
loop_
_entity.id
_entity.type
_entity.pdbx_description
1 polymer ?
#
loop_
_entity_poly.entity_id
_entity_poly.type
_entity_poly.pdbx_seq_one_letter_code
_entity_poly.pdbx_strand_id
1 'polypeptide(L)'
;MPRPALSYQQVVSLPRAVKSLPMRGNHDGGKILFGPDGKLYVQIGDNGRRGQLQNLASGPFGPGQPDDQFGGPAPDDAHLTGSIFRLNPDGTTPSDNPFASVAADQIDELERKAGVTLTSAQLNEVLANVHKMFSYGRRNGFGLAFDPLTGFLWEAENGDDSFDEMNRITPGSNGGHAWQSPDRHNRDRYCFCDM
;
A
#
# COMPACT_ATOMS: atom_id res chain seq x y z
N MET A 1 -6.72 -6.69 44.20
CA MET A 1 -7.54 -5.91 43.25
C MET A 1 -7.80 -6.77 42.03
N PRO A 2 -9.05 -6.92 41.55
CA PRO A 2 -9.32 -7.65 40.33
C PRO A 2 -8.82 -6.85 39.12
N ARG A 3 -8.08 -7.49 38.21
CA ARG A 3 -7.75 -6.92 36.91
C ARG A 3 -9.05 -6.76 36.10
N PRO A 4 -9.31 -5.63 35.44
CA PRO A 4 -10.46 -5.52 34.56
C PRO A 4 -10.34 -6.56 33.45
N ALA A 5 -11.43 -7.30 33.20
CA ALA A 5 -11.54 -8.14 32.02
C ALA A 5 -11.49 -7.25 30.77
N LEU A 6 -10.57 -7.53 29.86
CA LEU A 6 -10.57 -6.92 28.54
C LEU A 6 -11.86 -7.35 27.83
N SER A 7 -12.77 -6.41 27.61
CA SER A 7 -13.95 -6.68 26.78
C SER A 7 -13.48 -6.93 25.36
N TYR A 8 -13.84 -8.10 24.83
CA TYR A 8 -13.51 -8.55 23.48
C TYR A 8 -14.39 -7.80 22.47
N GLN A 9 -14.15 -6.50 22.28
CA GLN A 9 -14.70 -5.69 21.18
C GLN A 9 -13.72 -4.57 20.79
N GLN A 10 -12.46 -4.93 20.54
CA GLN A 10 -11.56 -4.09 19.75
C GLN A 10 -11.20 -4.83 18.46
N VAL A 11 -12.23 -5.23 17.70
CA VAL A 11 -12.02 -5.38 16.26
C VAL A 11 -11.95 -3.96 15.74
N VAL A 12 -10.73 -3.41 15.63
CA VAL A 12 -10.50 -2.25 14.77
C VAL A 12 -11.05 -2.69 13.42
N SER A 13 -12.16 -2.10 12.99
CA SER A 13 -12.74 -2.44 11.71
C SER A 13 -11.75 -1.98 10.67
N LEU A 14 -10.93 -2.91 10.18
CA LEU A 14 -10.18 -2.68 8.97
C LEU A 14 -11.17 -2.21 7.90
N PRO A 15 -10.77 -1.24 7.06
CA PRO A 15 -11.62 -0.71 6.00
C PRO A 15 -12.35 -1.83 5.27
N ARG A 16 -13.58 -1.60 4.82
CA ARG A 16 -14.40 -2.59 4.09
C ARG A 16 -13.59 -3.29 2.98
N ALA A 17 -12.75 -2.53 2.29
CA ALA A 17 -11.82 -2.98 1.27
C ALA A 17 -10.80 -4.06 1.75
N VAL A 18 -10.33 -4.01 2.99
CA VAL A 18 -9.47 -5.08 3.57
C VAL A 18 -10.27 -6.35 3.86
N LYS A 19 -11.55 -6.21 4.25
CA LYS A 19 -12.45 -7.35 4.52
C LYS A 19 -12.91 -8.07 3.25
N SER A 20 -12.81 -7.41 2.10
CA SER A 20 -13.21 -7.94 0.80
C SER A 20 -12.01 -8.20 -0.12
N LEU A 21 -10.80 -8.31 0.43
CA LEU A 21 -9.64 -8.73 -0.37
C LEU A 21 -9.97 -10.10 -0.97
N PRO A 22 -9.83 -10.28 -2.29
CA PRO A 22 -10.07 -11.57 -2.91
C PRO A 22 -9.12 -12.60 -2.30
N MET A 23 -9.64 -13.79 -1.98
CA MET A 23 -8.81 -14.91 -1.53
C MET A 23 -7.80 -15.24 -2.63
N ARG A 24 -6.57 -14.79 -2.45
CA ARG A 24 -5.39 -15.30 -3.15
C ARG A 24 -4.55 -16.02 -2.10
N GLY A 25 -3.82 -17.05 -2.53
CA GLY A 25 -3.03 -17.88 -1.64
C GLY A 25 -1.60 -17.37 -1.43
N ASN A 26 -1.27 -16.17 -1.90
CA ASN A 26 0.10 -15.66 -1.92
C ASN A 26 0.19 -14.13 -1.79
N HIS A 27 1.24 -13.70 -1.09
CA HIS A 27 1.66 -12.30 -0.91
C HIS A 27 0.67 -11.41 -0.13
N ASP A 28 0.05 -11.95 0.90
CA ASP A 28 -0.88 -11.18 1.74
C ASP A 28 -0.16 -10.19 2.68
N GLY A 29 1.13 -10.42 2.94
CA GLY A 29 1.88 -9.71 3.99
C GLY A 29 1.29 -9.98 5.37
N GLY A 30 0.78 -8.94 6.04
CA GLY A 30 -0.02 -9.08 7.25
C GLY A 30 0.65 -8.70 8.56
N LYS A 31 1.80 -8.00 8.53
CA LYS A 31 2.37 -7.42 9.75
C LYS A 31 1.61 -6.19 10.20
N ILE A 32 1.36 -6.14 11.51
CA ILE A 32 0.75 -5.02 12.20
C ILE A 32 1.55 -4.68 13.45
N LEU A 33 1.66 -3.38 13.75
CA LEU A 33 2.26 -2.90 15.00
C LEU A 33 1.85 -1.47 15.30
N PHE A 34 1.96 -1.07 16.56
CA PHE A 34 1.83 0.33 16.95
C PHE A 34 3.18 1.03 16.89
N GLY A 35 3.21 2.20 16.27
CA GLY A 35 4.39 3.06 16.23
C GLY A 35 4.55 3.92 17.49
N PRO A 36 5.71 4.58 17.64
CA PRO A 36 5.96 5.51 18.74
C PRO A 36 5.04 6.74 18.72
N ASP A 37 4.42 7.02 17.57
CA ASP A 37 3.40 8.05 17.36
C ASP A 37 1.97 7.61 17.80
N GLY A 38 1.84 6.41 18.37
CA GLY A 38 0.58 5.85 18.82
C GLY A 38 -0.36 5.46 17.67
N LYS A 39 0.12 5.37 16.43
CA LYS A 39 -0.66 4.94 15.26
C LYS A 39 -0.45 3.46 14.97
N LEU A 40 -1.46 2.84 14.39
CA LEU A 40 -1.43 1.47 13.92
C LEU A 40 -0.87 1.43 12.50
N TYR A 41 0.20 0.67 12.30
CA TYR A 41 0.78 0.39 10.99
C TYR A 41 0.36 -1.00 10.54
N VAL A 42 -0.10 -1.12 9.29
CA VAL A 42 -0.58 -2.38 8.70
C VAL A 42 0.04 -2.56 7.32
N GLN A 43 0.83 -3.61 7.12
CA GLN A 43 1.39 -3.98 5.83
C GLN A 43 0.49 -4.99 5.13
N ILE A 44 0.06 -4.67 3.91
CA ILE A 44 -0.63 -5.57 3.00
C ILE A 44 0.25 -5.74 1.76
N GLY A 45 0.53 -6.97 1.38
CA GLY A 45 1.30 -7.25 0.16
C GLY A 45 0.48 -7.03 -1.11
N ASP A 46 1.10 -7.25 -2.27
CA ASP A 46 0.50 -7.04 -3.59
C ASP A 46 -0.58 -8.09 -3.93
N ASN A 47 -0.70 -9.15 -3.14
CA ASN A 47 -1.51 -10.34 -3.41
C ASN A 47 -1.25 -10.91 -4.82
N GLY A 48 0.01 -10.92 -5.26
CA GLY A 48 0.43 -11.37 -6.59
C GLY A 48 0.02 -10.44 -7.73
N ARG A 49 -0.26 -9.16 -7.47
CA ARG A 49 -0.57 -8.14 -8.50
C ARG A 49 0.71 -7.42 -8.89
N ARG A 50 1.34 -7.90 -9.97
CA ARG A 50 2.69 -7.48 -10.37
C ARG A 50 2.76 -6.07 -10.95
N GLY A 51 1.74 -5.57 -11.65
CA GLY A 51 1.93 -4.47 -12.60
C GLY A 51 1.53 -3.06 -12.25
N GLN A 52 0.62 -2.84 -11.29
CA GLN A 52 -0.15 -1.58 -11.27
C GLN A 52 0.07 -0.68 -10.05
N LEU A 53 0.98 -1.03 -9.13
CA LEU A 53 1.57 -0.07 -8.17
C LEU A 53 2.57 0.91 -8.85
N GLN A 54 2.66 0.84 -10.18
CA GLN A 54 3.72 1.40 -11.04
C GLN A 54 3.26 2.60 -11.90
N ASN A 55 2.03 3.11 -11.68
CA ASN A 55 1.42 4.11 -12.57
C ASN A 55 1.36 3.64 -14.04
N LEU A 56 1.15 2.33 -14.24
CA LEU A 56 0.96 1.69 -15.54
C LEU A 56 -0.51 1.30 -15.69
N ALA A 57 -1.28 2.12 -16.39
CA ALA A 57 -2.71 1.91 -16.64
C ALA A 57 -3.07 0.55 -17.28
N SER A 58 -2.10 -0.14 -17.88
CA SER A 58 -2.29 -1.45 -18.51
C SER A 58 -1.36 -2.53 -17.94
N GLY A 59 -0.71 -2.29 -16.80
CA GLY A 59 0.33 -3.16 -16.27
C GLY A 59 1.56 -3.28 -17.20
N PRO A 60 2.47 -4.25 -16.96
CA PRO A 60 3.75 -4.39 -17.62
C PRO A 60 3.62 -5.05 -19.00
N PHE A 61 2.47 -5.67 -19.31
CA PHE A 61 2.21 -6.34 -20.58
C PHE A 61 1.57 -5.44 -21.64
N GLY A 62 1.17 -4.21 -21.27
CA GLY A 62 0.64 -3.20 -22.17
C GLY A 62 -0.86 -3.34 -22.46
N PRO A 63 -1.43 -2.41 -23.27
CA PRO A 63 -2.86 -2.34 -23.50
C PRO A 63 -3.46 -3.63 -24.05
N GLY A 64 -4.58 -4.08 -23.46
CA GLY A 64 -5.30 -5.27 -23.90
C GLY A 64 -4.68 -6.61 -23.48
N GLN A 65 -3.56 -6.59 -22.76
CA GLN A 65 -3.00 -7.78 -22.11
C GLN A 65 -3.36 -7.76 -20.63
N PRO A 66 -4.12 -8.75 -20.12
CA PRO A 66 -4.43 -8.81 -18.71
C PRO A 66 -3.15 -9.01 -17.89
N ASP A 67 -2.78 -7.99 -17.11
CA ASP A 67 -1.71 -8.10 -16.11
C ASP A 67 -2.08 -9.04 -14.97
N ASP A 68 -3.39 -9.20 -14.74
CA ASP A 68 -3.96 -10.31 -14.02
C ASP A 68 -5.32 -10.72 -14.62
N GLN A 69 -5.86 -11.85 -14.17
CA GLN A 69 -7.09 -12.43 -14.71
C GLN A 69 -8.37 -11.62 -14.39
N PHE A 70 -8.29 -10.47 -13.70
CA PHE A 70 -9.47 -9.74 -13.22
C PHE A 70 -9.45 -8.21 -13.40
N GLY A 71 -8.53 -7.66 -14.19
CA GLY A 71 -8.42 -6.22 -14.35
C GLY A 71 -7.68 -5.66 -13.15
N GLY A 72 -6.46 -5.18 -13.42
CA GLY A 72 -5.59 -4.71 -12.34
C GLY A 72 -6.16 -3.44 -11.72
N PRO A 73 -5.95 -3.25 -10.40
CA PRO A 73 -6.26 -1.99 -9.76
C PRO A 73 -5.28 -0.93 -10.24
N ALA A 74 -5.78 0.22 -10.67
CA ALA A 74 -4.98 1.44 -10.73
C ALA A 74 -4.24 1.65 -9.38
N PRO A 75 -3.10 2.37 -9.35
CA PRO A 75 -2.33 2.62 -8.12
C PRO A 75 -3.17 3.21 -6.96
N ASP A 76 -4.31 3.77 -7.30
CA ASP A 76 -5.32 4.46 -6.53
C ASP A 76 -6.64 3.66 -6.36
N ASP A 77 -6.73 2.41 -6.83
CA ASP A 77 -7.99 1.67 -6.74
C ASP A 77 -8.35 1.27 -5.28
N ALA A 78 -9.60 0.85 -5.11
CA ALA A 78 -10.22 0.37 -3.88
C ALA A 78 -9.55 -0.85 -3.23
N HIS A 79 -8.48 -1.40 -3.81
CA HIS A 79 -7.98 -2.74 -3.47
C HIS A 79 -6.92 -2.78 -2.36
N LEU A 80 -6.39 -1.65 -1.89
CA LEU A 80 -5.56 -1.55 -0.67
C LEU A 80 -4.37 -2.56 -0.59
N THR A 81 -3.73 -2.89 -1.70
CA THR A 81 -2.61 -3.85 -1.76
C THR A 81 -1.27 -3.17 -1.93
N GLY A 82 -0.18 -3.90 -1.63
CA GLY A 82 1.21 -3.48 -1.80
C GLY A 82 1.54 -2.17 -1.08
N SER A 83 0.98 -2.03 0.13
CA SER A 83 0.95 -0.77 0.86
C SER A 83 1.16 -1.00 2.35
N ILE A 84 1.74 0.01 2.99
CA ILE A 84 1.74 0.17 4.44
C ILE A 84 0.69 1.24 4.75
N PHE A 85 -0.32 0.90 5.54
CA PHE A 85 -1.30 1.85 6.06
C PHE A 85 -0.87 2.38 7.42
N ARG A 86 -1.21 3.63 7.69
CA ARG A 86 -1.08 4.27 9.01
C ARG A 86 -2.45 4.75 9.45
N LEU A 87 -2.94 4.20 10.55
CA LEU A 87 -4.30 4.39 11.06
C LEU A 87 -4.26 4.90 12.51
N ASN A 88 -5.29 5.63 12.91
CA ASN A 88 -5.56 5.86 14.33
C ASN A 88 -5.91 4.52 15.02
N PRO A 89 -5.80 4.43 16.36
CA PRO A 89 -6.17 3.21 17.10
C PRO A 89 -7.62 2.73 16.89
N ASP A 90 -8.52 3.62 16.45
CA ASP A 90 -9.91 3.31 16.11
C ASP A 90 -10.11 2.91 14.63
N GLY A 91 -9.04 2.90 13.83
CA GLY A 91 -9.06 2.58 12.40
C GLY A 91 -9.35 3.75 11.47
N THR A 92 -9.59 4.96 12.01
CA THR A 92 -9.75 6.17 11.19
C THR A 92 -8.42 6.65 10.61
N THR A 93 -8.49 7.49 9.58
CA THR A 93 -7.30 8.06 8.96
C THR A 93 -6.72 9.20 9.81
N PRO A 94 -5.42 9.16 10.16
CA PRO A 94 -4.73 10.30 10.75
C PRO A 94 -4.69 11.50 9.79
N SER A 95 -4.99 12.70 10.29
CA SER A 95 -5.00 13.93 9.47
C SER A 95 -3.62 14.35 8.95
N ASP A 96 -2.56 13.82 9.57
CA ASP A 96 -1.16 14.04 9.23
C ASP A 96 -0.58 12.94 8.33
N ASN A 97 -1.41 12.06 7.77
CA ASN A 97 -0.95 11.08 6.78
C ASN A 97 -0.42 11.78 5.51
N PRO A 98 0.57 11.20 4.82
CA PRO A 98 1.27 11.83 3.70
C PRO A 98 0.35 12.14 2.50
N PHE A 99 -0.76 11.43 2.35
CA PHE A 99 -1.73 11.64 1.28
C PHE A 99 -3.06 12.22 1.75
N ALA A 100 -3.16 12.69 3.00
CA ALA A 100 -4.43 13.20 3.56
C ALA A 100 -4.97 14.44 2.82
N SER A 101 -4.13 15.18 2.11
CA SER A 101 -4.52 16.37 1.33
C SER A 101 -4.85 16.08 -0.13
N VAL A 102 -4.74 14.83 -0.59
CA VAL A 102 -5.13 14.48 -1.96
C VAL A 102 -6.62 14.76 -2.13
N ALA A 103 -6.98 15.46 -3.19
CA ALA A 103 -8.34 15.85 -3.51
C ALA A 103 -8.95 14.96 -4.62
N ALA A 104 -10.28 14.90 -4.65
CA ALA A 104 -11.02 14.04 -5.57
C ALA A 104 -10.79 14.40 -7.05
N ASP A 105 -10.61 15.69 -7.36
CA ASP A 105 -10.31 16.18 -8.70
C ASP A 105 -8.93 15.73 -9.20
N GLN A 106 -7.94 15.68 -8.31
CA GLN A 106 -6.61 15.17 -8.63
C GLN A 106 -6.65 13.69 -9.02
N ILE A 107 -7.43 12.87 -8.29
CA ILE A 107 -7.64 11.46 -8.63
C ILE A 107 -8.42 11.32 -9.93
N ASP A 108 -9.54 12.03 -10.10
CA ASP A 108 -10.35 11.96 -11.31
C ASP A 108 -9.54 12.33 -12.58
N GLU A 109 -8.66 13.33 -12.48
CA GLU A 109 -7.77 13.70 -13.58
C GLU A 109 -6.76 12.59 -13.92
N LEU A 110 -6.17 11.96 -12.91
CA LEU A 110 -5.22 10.85 -13.10
C LEU A 110 -5.89 9.63 -13.74
N GLU A 111 -7.05 9.25 -13.24
CA GLU A 111 -7.82 8.11 -13.74
C GLU A 111 -8.28 8.36 -15.18
N ARG A 112 -8.75 9.57 -15.49
CA ARG A 112 -9.09 9.95 -16.86
C ARG A 112 -7.90 9.90 -17.81
N LYS A 113 -6.70 10.30 -17.35
CA LYS A 113 -5.47 10.18 -18.15
C LYS A 113 -5.09 8.71 -18.38
N ALA A 114 -5.41 7.84 -17.44
CA ALA A 114 -5.27 6.39 -17.56
C ALA A 114 -6.35 5.73 -18.44
N GLY A 115 -7.35 6.49 -18.92
CA GLY A 115 -8.47 5.97 -19.70
C GLY A 115 -9.56 5.30 -18.84
N VAL A 116 -9.51 5.50 -17.52
CA VAL A 116 -10.49 5.02 -16.55
C VAL A 116 -11.50 6.13 -16.27
N THR A 117 -12.76 5.77 -16.04
CA THR A 117 -13.80 6.71 -15.63
C THR A 117 -14.52 6.16 -14.41
N LEU A 118 -14.38 6.85 -13.28
CA LEU A 118 -14.96 6.44 -12.00
C LEU A 118 -16.35 7.07 -11.82
N THR A 119 -17.26 6.32 -11.21
CA THR A 119 -18.47 6.91 -10.61
C THR A 119 -18.10 7.70 -9.36
N SER A 120 -18.94 8.65 -8.94
CA SER A 120 -18.70 9.41 -7.70
C SER A 120 -18.58 8.51 -6.45
N ALA A 121 -19.26 7.37 -6.44
CA ALA A 121 -19.14 6.39 -5.36
C ALA A 121 -17.75 5.73 -5.34
N GLN A 122 -17.25 5.31 -6.50
CA GLN A 122 -15.90 4.74 -6.65
C GLN A 122 -14.84 5.77 -6.30
N LEU A 123 -14.97 7.01 -6.78
CA LEU A 123 -14.03 8.10 -6.50
C LEU A 123 -13.91 8.38 -4.99
N ASN A 124 -15.05 8.40 -4.28
CA ASN A 124 -15.04 8.58 -2.82
C ASN A 124 -14.37 7.41 -2.08
N GLU A 125 -14.54 6.18 -2.57
CA GLU A 125 -13.90 5.00 -1.99
C GLU A 125 -12.39 5.00 -2.19
N VAL A 126 -11.95 5.27 -3.42
CA VAL A 126 -10.55 5.48 -3.80
C VAL A 126 -9.90 6.55 -2.91
N LEU A 127 -10.53 7.72 -2.83
CA LEU A 127 -10.01 8.84 -2.05
C LEU A 127 -9.82 8.46 -0.56
N ALA A 128 -10.82 7.82 0.03
CA ALA A 128 -10.76 7.35 1.40
C ALA A 128 -9.69 6.26 1.64
N ASN A 129 -9.28 5.55 0.60
CA ASN A 129 -8.23 4.53 0.66
C ASN A 129 -6.84 5.16 0.50
N VAL A 130 -6.67 6.07 -0.45
CA VAL A 130 -5.44 6.87 -0.64
C VAL A 130 -5.06 7.58 0.65
N HIS A 131 -6.02 8.20 1.35
CA HIS A 131 -5.72 8.92 2.59
C HIS A 131 -5.15 8.04 3.71
N LYS A 132 -5.45 6.74 3.73
CA LYS A 132 -4.95 5.79 4.76
C LYS A 132 -3.51 5.35 4.51
N MET A 133 -3.04 5.53 3.28
CA MET A 133 -1.74 5.04 2.85
C MET A 133 -0.62 5.85 3.52
N PHE A 134 0.39 5.13 3.99
CA PHE A 134 1.62 5.71 4.53
C PHE A 134 2.78 5.56 3.55
N SER A 135 2.88 4.39 2.91
CA SER A 135 3.87 4.08 1.87
C SER A 135 3.27 3.01 0.96
N TYR A 136 3.76 2.93 -0.28
CA TYR A 136 3.29 2.00 -1.31
C TYR A 136 4.44 1.39 -2.10
N GLY A 137 4.11 0.47 -3.02
CA GLY A 137 5.10 -0.22 -3.85
C GLY A 137 5.76 -1.39 -3.12
N ARG A 138 4.97 -2.18 -2.40
CA ARG A 138 5.40 -3.38 -1.64
C ARG A 138 4.98 -4.68 -2.33
N ARG A 139 5.83 -5.70 -2.38
CA ARG A 139 5.44 -7.06 -2.77
C ARG A 139 4.82 -7.83 -1.64
N ASN A 140 5.64 -8.23 -0.69
CA ASN A 140 5.28 -9.23 0.29
C ASN A 140 6.26 -9.18 1.46
N GLY A 141 5.96 -8.35 2.44
CA GLY A 141 6.76 -8.24 3.65
C GLY A 141 6.13 -8.94 4.83
N PHE A 142 6.99 -9.62 5.58
CA PHE A 142 6.65 -10.21 6.89
C PHE A 142 7.45 -9.57 8.02
N GLY A 143 8.28 -8.56 7.75
CA GLY A 143 9.02 -7.84 8.78
C GLY A 143 8.62 -6.38 8.80
N LEU A 144 8.19 -5.87 9.96
CA LEU A 144 7.97 -4.45 10.17
C LEU A 144 8.35 -4.13 11.62
N ALA A 145 9.19 -3.12 11.84
CA ALA A 145 9.64 -2.74 13.18
C ALA A 145 10.08 -1.26 13.23
N PHE A 146 9.81 -0.59 14.35
CA PHE A 146 10.45 0.67 14.66
C PHE A 146 11.78 0.41 15.38
N ASP A 147 12.85 1.04 14.90
CA ASP A 147 14.11 1.13 15.64
C ASP A 147 13.89 2.01 16.88
N PRO A 148 14.08 1.48 18.11
CA PRO A 148 13.81 2.23 19.34
C PRO A 148 14.78 3.39 19.58
N LEU A 149 15.94 3.42 18.92
CA LEU A 149 16.92 4.50 19.10
C LEU A 149 16.67 5.66 18.14
N THR A 150 16.35 5.35 16.88
CA THR A 150 16.18 6.38 15.84
C THR A 150 14.72 6.73 15.54
N GLY A 151 13.78 5.86 15.94
CA GLY A 151 12.38 5.96 15.55
C GLY A 151 12.12 5.63 14.07
N PHE A 152 13.11 5.12 13.33
CA PHE A 152 12.92 4.75 11.94
C PHE A 152 12.10 3.48 11.80
N LEU A 153 11.17 3.48 10.85
CA LEU A 153 10.42 2.30 10.47
C LEU A 153 11.25 1.49 9.48
N TRP A 154 11.52 0.24 9.82
CA TRP A 154 12.22 -0.73 9.00
C TRP A 154 11.27 -1.84 8.58
N GLU A 155 11.45 -2.31 7.34
CA GLU A 155 10.62 -3.31 6.70
C GLU A 155 11.51 -4.35 6.01
N ALA A 156 11.08 -5.62 6.01
CA ALA A 156 11.74 -6.69 5.29
C ALA A 156 10.76 -7.32 4.29
N GLU A 157 11.16 -7.29 3.02
CA GLU A 157 10.32 -7.65 1.88
C GLU A 157 10.89 -8.83 1.10
N ASN A 158 10.04 -9.78 0.73
CA ASN A 158 10.40 -10.83 -0.20
C ASN A 158 10.34 -10.33 -1.65
N GLY A 159 11.48 -10.36 -2.33
CA GLY A 159 11.61 -10.13 -3.77
C GLY A 159 11.05 -11.29 -4.60
N ASP A 160 11.11 -11.21 -5.93
CA ASP A 160 10.51 -12.24 -6.80
C ASP A 160 11.30 -13.56 -6.78
N ASP A 161 12.15 -13.80 -7.78
CA ASP A 161 13.09 -14.92 -7.79
C ASP A 161 14.43 -14.57 -7.10
N SER A 162 14.61 -13.29 -6.74
CA SER A 162 15.78 -12.71 -6.07
C SER A 162 15.45 -11.30 -5.57
N PHE A 163 16.40 -10.61 -4.92
CA PHE A 163 16.28 -9.24 -4.41
C PHE A 163 15.31 -9.08 -3.23
N ASP A 164 15.44 -9.94 -2.22
CA ASP A 164 14.87 -9.61 -0.90
C ASP A 164 15.49 -8.29 -0.39
N GLU A 165 14.64 -7.47 0.23
CA GLU A 165 15.01 -6.12 0.64
C GLU A 165 14.89 -5.92 2.14
N MET A 166 15.73 -5.02 2.66
CA MET A 166 15.47 -4.31 3.89
C MET A 166 15.33 -2.83 3.61
N ASN A 167 14.16 -2.29 3.91
CA ASN A 167 13.79 -0.93 3.56
C ASN A 167 13.65 -0.07 4.80
N ARG A 168 14.16 1.17 4.72
CA ARG A 168 13.78 2.24 5.66
C ARG A 168 12.57 2.97 5.09
N ILE A 169 11.45 2.91 5.80
CA ILE A 169 10.19 3.51 5.35
C ILE A 169 10.09 4.95 5.83
N THR A 170 9.80 5.85 4.90
CA THR A 170 9.46 7.25 5.17
C THR A 170 8.02 7.56 4.73
N PRO A 171 7.35 8.56 5.31
CA PRO A 171 6.02 8.96 4.89
C PRO A 171 5.98 9.31 3.39
N GLY A 172 5.06 8.71 2.65
CA GLY A 172 4.86 8.92 1.22
C GLY A 172 5.82 8.15 0.30
N SER A 173 6.77 7.39 0.87
CA SER A 173 7.78 6.67 0.08
C SER A 173 7.16 5.60 -0.83
N ASN A 174 7.77 5.46 -2.01
CA ASN A 174 7.51 4.39 -2.97
C ASN A 174 8.66 3.37 -2.92
N GLY A 175 8.35 2.13 -2.55
CA GLY A 175 9.32 1.03 -2.44
C GLY A 175 9.81 0.49 -3.79
N GLY A 176 9.12 0.82 -4.89
CA GLY A 176 9.62 0.53 -6.23
C GLY A 176 9.75 -0.95 -6.58
N HIS A 177 9.12 -1.85 -5.82
CA HIS A 177 9.26 -3.30 -5.91
C HIS A 177 9.24 -3.90 -7.35
N ALA A 178 8.55 -3.27 -8.32
CA ALA A 178 8.55 -3.74 -9.70
C ALA A 178 9.76 -3.34 -10.58
N TRP A 179 10.65 -2.45 -10.13
CA TRP A 179 11.80 -1.97 -10.91
C TRP A 179 13.02 -2.90 -10.87
N GLN A 180 12.95 -3.99 -10.09
CA GLN A 180 14.10 -4.85 -9.79
C GLN A 180 14.09 -6.19 -10.57
N SER A 181 13.31 -6.30 -11.64
CA SER A 181 13.45 -7.43 -12.57
C SER A 181 14.74 -7.28 -13.41
N PRO A 182 15.48 -8.37 -13.73
CA PRO A 182 16.85 -8.34 -14.26
C PRO A 182 17.04 -7.66 -15.64
N ASP A 183 15.95 -7.23 -16.28
CA ASP A 183 15.89 -6.99 -17.72
C ASP A 183 16.06 -5.52 -18.11
N ARG A 184 16.40 -4.60 -17.20
CA ARG A 184 16.60 -3.19 -17.57
C ARG A 184 17.85 -2.59 -16.93
N HIS A 185 18.95 -2.71 -17.66
CA HIS A 185 20.25 -2.04 -17.46
C HIS A 185 20.20 -0.51 -17.59
N ASN A 186 19.27 0.16 -16.90
CA ASN A 186 19.29 1.62 -16.82
C ASN A 186 19.07 2.08 -15.38
N ARG A 187 20.15 1.99 -14.59
CA ARG A 187 20.22 2.50 -13.21
C ARG A 187 20.10 4.04 -13.14
N ASP A 188 20.06 4.72 -14.28
CA ASP A 188 20.10 6.19 -14.36
C ASP A 188 18.72 6.84 -14.55
N ARG A 189 17.59 6.14 -14.34
CA ARG A 189 16.28 6.78 -14.51
C ARG A 189 15.25 6.68 -13.38
N TYR A 190 15.27 5.72 -12.47
CA TYR A 190 14.08 5.53 -11.61
C TYR A 190 14.36 5.10 -10.16
N CYS A 191 15.46 5.61 -9.57
CA CYS A 191 15.54 5.79 -8.12
C CYS A 191 15.10 7.23 -7.82
N PHE A 192 13.81 7.48 -7.63
CA PHE A 192 13.38 8.59 -6.77
C PHE A 192 13.26 8.03 -5.34
N CYS A 193 14.41 7.65 -4.79
CA CYS A 193 14.61 7.79 -3.35
C CYS A 193 14.94 9.27 -3.14
N ASP A 194 13.94 10.06 -2.74
CA ASP A 194 14.02 11.45 -2.28
C ASP A 194 14.82 12.45 -3.15
N MET A 195 14.09 13.27 -3.92
CA MET A 195 14.30 14.72 -4.01
C MET A 195 12.96 15.44 -4.19
#